data_AF-A0AAV2PYZ5-F1
#
_entry.id   AF-A0AAV2PYZ5-F1
#
_cell.length_a   1.000
_cell.length_b   1.000
_cell.length_c   1.000
_cell.angle_alpha   90.00
_cell.angle_beta   90.00
_cell.angle_gamma   90.00
#
_symmetry.space_group_name_H-M   'P 1'
#
loop_
_entity.id
_entity.type
_entity.pdbx_description
1 polymer ?
#
loop_
_entity_poly.entity_id
_entity_poly.type
_entity_poly.pdbx_seq_one_letter_code
_entity_poly.pdbx_strand_id
1 'polypeptide(L)'
;LVYYKWSKTNQNSDKVAWVPICSVSDDRFNIKKFCVKLFSVVKTSSDAPLFSFNRKECHSRYTLTKVLDKCVYKAGLSLSDYSWHSFRRGAAVFAFELGLADSAVQLLGDWASPAFKNY
;
A
#
# COMPACT_ATOMS: atom_id res chain seq x y z
N LEU A 1 -7.50 4.51 -10.14
CA LEU A 1 -8.17 3.46 -9.33
C LEU A 1 -7.28 2.23 -9.37
N VAL A 2 -7.05 1.56 -8.25
CA VAL A 2 -6.31 0.29 -8.21
C VAL A 2 -7.26 -0.79 -7.72
N TYR A 3 -7.14 -1.99 -8.27
CA TYR A 3 -7.89 -3.14 -7.76
C TYR A 3 -6.97 -4.30 -7.48
N TYR A 4 -7.39 -5.17 -6.57
CA TYR A 4 -6.77 -6.47 -6.37
C TYR A 4 -7.83 -7.52 -6.09
N LYS A 5 -7.53 -8.74 -6.55
CA LYS A 5 -8.40 -9.92 -6.43
C LYS A 5 -7.84 -10.98 -5.50
N TRP A 6 -6.56 -10.86 -5.12
CA TRP A 6 -5.90 -11.81 -4.25
C TRP A 6 -5.26 -11.09 -3.07
N SER A 7 -5.52 -11.60 -1.88
CA SER A 7 -4.90 -11.13 -0.64
C SER A 7 -4.84 -12.27 0.37
N LYS A 8 -4.19 -12.04 1.52
CA LYS A 8 -4.19 -13.02 2.63
C LYS A 8 -5.61 -13.44 3.03
N THR A 9 -6.56 -12.51 2.97
CA THR A 9 -7.97 -12.67 3.37
C THR A 9 -8.92 -12.88 2.18
N ASN A 10 -8.39 -12.98 0.96
CA ASN A 10 -9.14 -13.21 -0.28
C ASN A 10 -8.36 -14.15 -1.19
N GLN A 11 -8.19 -15.40 -0.77
CA GLN A 11 -7.35 -16.38 -1.50
C GLN A 11 -8.05 -16.97 -2.72
N ASN A 12 -9.38 -17.05 -2.69
CA ASN A 12 -10.21 -17.64 -3.76
C ASN A 12 -10.69 -16.61 -4.79
N SER A 13 -10.32 -15.33 -4.65
CA SER A 13 -10.82 -14.24 -5.51
C SER A 13 -12.34 -14.07 -5.47
N ASP A 14 -12.97 -14.38 -4.33
CA ASP A 14 -14.42 -14.26 -4.13
C ASP A 14 -14.90 -12.80 -4.17
N LYS A 15 -13.98 -11.84 -3.95
CA LYS A 15 -14.24 -10.39 -4.03
C LYS A 15 -13.19 -9.66 -4.85
N VAL A 16 -13.58 -8.52 -5.42
CA VAL A 16 -12.64 -7.54 -6.00
C VAL A 16 -12.59 -6.33 -5.06
N ALA A 17 -11.42 -6.06 -4.50
CA ALA A 17 -11.21 -4.88 -3.69
C ALA A 17 -10.78 -3.71 -4.58
N TRP A 18 -11.49 -2.59 -4.47
CA TRP A 18 -11.21 -1.36 -5.21
C TRP A 18 -10.67 -0.31 -4.25
N VAL A 19 -9.46 0.17 -4.51
CA VAL A 19 -8.79 1.19 -3.71
C VAL A 19 -8.70 2.48 -4.54
N PRO A 20 -9.45 3.53 -4.18
CA PRO A 20 -9.30 4.82 -4.82
C PRO A 20 -7.90 5.39 -4.50
N ILE A 21 -7.19 5.86 -5.53
CA ILE A 21 -6.00 6.68 -5.32
C ILE A 21 -6.49 8.12 -5.19
N CYS A 22 -6.61 8.58 -3.95
CA CYS A 22 -7.04 9.95 -3.65
C CYS A 22 -5.88 10.93 -3.77
N SER A 23 -6.21 12.17 -4.14
CA SER A 23 -5.29 13.30 -4.01
C SER A 23 -5.43 13.88 -2.61
N VAL A 24 -4.32 14.27 -2.00
CA VAL A 24 -4.29 15.05 -0.75
C VAL A 24 -3.62 16.40 -1.02
N SER A 25 -3.89 17.39 -0.18
CA SER A 25 -3.36 18.75 -0.32
C SER A 25 -1.85 18.82 -0.12
N ASP A 26 -1.30 17.99 0.77
CA ASP A 26 0.14 17.89 0.98
C ASP A 26 0.80 17.03 -0.11
N ASP A 27 1.58 17.68 -0.96
CA ASP A 27 2.33 17.07 -2.05
C ASP A 27 3.26 15.92 -1.61
N ARG A 28 3.75 15.94 -0.36
CA ARG A 28 4.64 14.89 0.18
C ARG A 28 3.93 13.54 0.31
N PHE A 29 2.62 13.55 0.51
CA PHE A 29 1.78 12.36 0.68
C PHE A 29 0.83 12.12 -0.50
N ASN A 30 0.97 12.90 -1.58
CA ASN A 30 0.07 12.83 -2.73
C ASN A 30 0.43 11.65 -3.66
N ILE A 31 -0.07 10.46 -3.30
CA ILE A 31 0.14 9.22 -4.06
C ILE A 31 -0.32 9.38 -5.52
N LYS A 32 -1.41 10.12 -5.79
CA LYS A 32 -1.87 10.38 -7.16
C LYS A 32 -0.78 11.08 -7.99
N LYS A 33 -0.16 12.13 -7.43
CA LYS A 33 0.94 12.86 -8.09
C LYS A 33 2.14 11.96 -8.35
N PHE A 34 2.51 11.12 -7.38
CA PHE A 34 3.59 10.14 -7.55
C PHE A 34 3.28 9.10 -8.64
N CYS A 35 2.07 8.55 -8.67
CA CYS A 35 1.66 7.60 -9.71
C CYS A 35 1.69 8.24 -11.11
N VAL A 36 1.16 9.46 -11.28
CA VAL A 36 1.21 10.17 -12.57
C VAL A 36 2.65 10.38 -13.03
N LYS A 37 3.54 10.80 -12.13
CA LYS A 37 4.98 10.94 -12.43
C LYS A 37 5.59 9.59 -12.81
N LEU A 38 5.31 8.53 -12.06
CA LEU A 38 5.79 7.18 -12.35
C LEU A 38 5.38 6.73 -13.76
N PHE A 39 4.12 6.91 -14.14
CA PHE A 39 3.59 6.52 -15.45
C PHE A 39 4.13 7.36 -16.61
N SER A 40 4.53 8.61 -16.35
CA SER A 40 5.23 9.41 -17.38
C SER A 40 6.63 8.88 -17.71
N VAL A 41 7.26 8.18 -16.76
CA VAL A 41 8.62 7.62 -16.91
C VAL A 41 8.57 6.17 -17.38
N VAL A 42 7.62 5.39 -16.85
CA VAL A 42 7.44 3.97 -17.16
C VAL A 42 6.28 3.83 -18.15
N LYS A 43 6.62 3.63 -19.42
CA LYS A 43 5.62 3.32 -20.46
C LYS A 43 5.08 1.91 -20.23
N THR A 44 3.84 1.82 -19.79
CA THR A 44 3.13 0.56 -19.57
C THR A 44 1.65 0.72 -19.94
N SER A 45 0.95 -0.40 -20.15
CA SER A 45 -0.48 -0.38 -20.41
C SER A 45 -1.27 -0.01 -19.15
N SER A 46 -2.47 0.55 -19.31
CA SER A 46 -3.31 1.01 -18.19
C SER A 46 -3.82 -0.14 -17.29
N ASP A 47 -3.77 -1.36 -17.78
CA ASP A 47 -4.14 -2.60 -17.09
C ASP A 47 -2.93 -3.33 -16.48
N ALA A 48 -1.71 -2.81 -16.66
CA ALA A 48 -0.52 -3.38 -16.07
C ALA A 48 -0.52 -3.25 -14.53
N PRO A 49 0.10 -4.19 -13.81
CA PRO A 49 0.27 -4.08 -12.37
C PRO A 49 1.00 -2.79 -11.98
N LEU A 50 0.51 -2.10 -10.94
CA LEU A 50 1.16 -0.89 -10.40
C LEU A 50 2.58 -1.17 -9.91
N PHE A 51 2.79 -2.37 -9.37
CA PHE A 51 4.09 -2.87 -8.94
C PHE A 51 4.33 -4.25 -9.57
N SER A 52 5.49 -4.41 -10.18
CA SER A 52 5.95 -5.69 -10.73
C SER A 52 7.42 -5.90 -10.39
N PHE A 53 7.81 -7.14 -10.17
CA PHE A 53 9.22 -7.50 -10.17
C PHE A 53 9.70 -7.72 -11.61
N ASN A 54 10.98 -7.44 -11.87
CA ASN A 54 11.58 -7.65 -13.19
C ASN A 54 11.53 -9.12 -13.65
N ARG A 55 11.34 -10.06 -12.71
CA ARG A 55 11.22 -11.49 -12.98
C ARG A 55 9.85 -11.97 -12.56
N LYS A 56 9.26 -12.88 -13.35
CA LYS A 56 7.96 -13.50 -13.09
C LYS A 56 8.12 -14.67 -12.10
N GLU A 57 8.65 -14.37 -10.93
CA GLU A 57 8.91 -15.35 -9.87
C GLU A 57 7.93 -15.14 -8.71
N CYS A 58 7.70 -16.19 -7.92
CA CYS A 58 7.00 -16.05 -6.65
C CYS A 58 7.93 -15.34 -5.66
N HIS A 59 7.53 -14.17 -5.18
CA HIS A 59 8.30 -13.41 -4.21
C HIS A 59 7.78 -13.63 -2.80
N SER A 60 8.70 -13.94 -1.89
CA SER A 60 8.38 -14.07 -0.47
C SER A 60 8.11 -12.70 0.16
N ARG A 61 7.42 -12.70 1.31
CA ARG A 61 7.32 -11.52 2.18
C ARG A 61 8.70 -10.95 2.50
N TYR A 62 9.70 -11.79 2.71
CA TYR A 62 11.07 -11.36 3.02
C TYR A 62 11.65 -10.48 1.90
N THR A 63 11.44 -10.85 0.64
CA THR A 63 11.90 -10.06 -0.51
C THR A 63 11.30 -8.66 -0.51
N LEU A 64 9.99 -8.55 -0.23
CA LEU A 64 9.30 -7.25 -0.13
C LEU A 64 9.79 -6.44 1.08
N THR A 65 9.95 -7.08 2.25
CA THR A 65 10.51 -6.42 3.43
C THR A 65 11.89 -5.84 3.14
N LYS A 66 12.75 -6.56 2.41
CA LYS A 66 14.08 -6.03 2.03
C LYS A 66 14.04 -4.83 1.10
N VAL A 67 13.02 -4.69 0.27
CA VAL A 67 12.81 -3.47 -0.52
C VAL A 67 12.44 -2.31 0.41
N LEU A 68 11.52 -2.54 1.36
CA LEU A 68 11.14 -1.53 2.34
C LEU A 68 12.29 -1.11 3.26
N ASP A 69 13.09 -2.06 3.76
CA ASP A 69 14.28 -1.78 4.57
C ASP A 69 15.22 -0.83 3.82
N LYS A 70 15.45 -1.07 2.52
CA LYS A 70 16.27 -0.17 1.70
C LYS A 70 15.66 1.23 1.59
N CYS A 71 14.34 1.36 1.50
CA CYS A 71 13.66 2.65 1.49
C CYS A 71 13.80 3.38 2.83
N VAL A 72 13.60 2.69 3.96
CA VAL A 72 13.76 3.25 5.33
C VAL A 72 15.20 3.73 5.54
N TYR A 73 16.18 2.89 5.21
CA TYR A 73 17.59 3.24 5.31
C TYR A 73 17.93 4.47 4.44
N LYS A 74 17.46 4.52 3.19
CA LYS A 74 17.67 5.68 2.30
C LYS A 74 16.99 6.95 2.78
N ALA A 75 15.93 6.83 3.59
CA ALA A 75 15.28 7.97 4.22
C ALA A 75 16.02 8.48 5.47
N GLY A 76 17.14 7.86 5.86
CA GLY A 76 17.92 8.22 7.04
C GLY A 76 17.28 7.74 8.36
N LEU A 77 16.38 6.76 8.29
CA LEU A 77 15.67 6.21 9.44
C LEU A 77 16.32 4.93 9.95
N SER A 78 16.22 4.66 11.25
CA SER A 78 16.75 3.42 11.84
C SER A 78 15.87 2.23 11.48
N LEU A 79 16.46 1.15 10.97
CA LEU A 79 15.72 -0.08 10.66
C LEU A 79 15.15 -0.76 11.90
N SER A 80 15.70 -0.52 13.09
CA SER A 80 15.18 -1.08 14.36
C SER A 80 13.78 -0.60 14.70
N ASP A 81 13.41 0.58 14.20
CA ASP A 81 12.18 1.28 14.62
C ASP A 81 11.01 0.95 13.68
N TYR A 82 11.30 0.32 12.53
CA TYR A 82 10.32 0.03 11.51
C TYR A 82 10.25 -1.47 11.23
N SER A 83 9.04 -1.98 11.20
CA SER A 83 8.73 -3.32 10.73
C SER A 83 7.78 -3.25 9.54
N TRP A 84 7.59 -4.37 8.85
CA TRP A 84 6.53 -4.51 7.85
C TRP A 84 5.14 -4.06 8.40
N HIS A 85 4.87 -4.34 9.68
CA HIS A 85 3.60 -3.95 10.29
C HIS A 85 3.50 -2.44 10.54
N SER A 86 4.62 -1.73 10.72
CA SER A 86 4.64 -0.28 10.93
C SER A 86 3.99 0.46 9.75
N PHE A 87 4.26 0.04 8.51
CA PHE A 87 3.64 0.64 7.32
C PHE A 87 2.12 0.43 7.27
N ARG A 88 1.66 -0.78 7.58
CA ARG A 88 0.23 -1.10 7.60
C ARG A 88 -0.49 -0.32 8.72
N ARG A 89 0.13 -0.16 9.88
CA ARG A 89 -0.39 0.66 10.99
C ARG A 89 -0.44 2.13 10.61
N GLY A 90 0.67 2.68 10.10
CA GLY A 90 0.76 4.07 9.67
C GLY A 90 -0.28 4.43 8.61
N ALA A 91 -0.55 3.54 7.65
CA ALA A 91 -1.61 3.77 6.67
C ALA A 91 -3.02 3.82 7.30
N ALA A 92 -3.29 2.99 8.31
CA ALA A 92 -4.57 3.02 9.03
C ALA A 92 -4.71 4.28 9.90
N VAL A 93 -3.65 4.66 10.63
CA VAL A 93 -3.61 5.88 11.44
C VAL A 93 -3.79 7.11 10.55
N PHE A 94 -3.06 7.19 9.43
CA PHE A 94 -3.19 8.30 8.48
C PHE A 94 -4.61 8.39 7.89
N ALA A 95 -5.22 7.26 7.55
CA ALA A 95 -6.60 7.23 7.08
C ALA A 95 -7.59 7.75 8.14
N PHE A 96 -7.36 7.41 9.40
CA PHE A 96 -8.15 7.90 10.53
C PHE A 96 -7.94 9.41 10.78
N GLU A 97 -6.70 9.90 10.72
CA GLU A 97 -6.36 11.33 10.83
C GLU A 97 -7.00 12.17 9.71
N LEU A 98 -7.20 11.58 8.53
CA LEU A 98 -7.95 12.20 7.43
C LEU A 98 -9.48 12.18 7.64
N GLY A 99 -9.97 11.65 8.75
CA GLY A 99 -11.39 11.61 9.09
C GLY A 99 -12.20 10.55 8.33
N LEU A 100 -11.56 9.52 7.78
CA LEU A 100 -12.27 8.43 7.12
C LEU A 100 -13.04 7.59 8.14
N ALA A 101 -14.26 7.18 7.77
CA ALA A 101 -15.07 6.27 8.59
C ALA A 101 -14.36 4.92 8.80
N ASP A 102 -14.63 4.28 9.93
CA ASP A 102 -14.06 2.97 10.28
C ASP A 102 -14.22 1.92 9.17
N SER A 103 -15.38 1.89 8.52
CA SER A 103 -15.66 0.97 7.41
C SER A 103 -14.74 1.21 6.20
N ALA A 104 -14.38 2.47 5.94
CA ALA A 104 -13.44 2.84 4.89
C ALA A 104 -12.00 2.45 5.27
N VAL A 105 -11.56 2.70 6.51
CA VAL A 105 -10.24 2.26 7.00
C VAL A 105 -10.11 0.74 6.95
N GLN A 106 -11.17 0.03 7.38
CA GLN A 106 -11.24 -1.42 7.35
C GLN A 106 -11.13 -1.96 5.91
N LEU A 107 -11.86 -1.35 4.97
CA LEU A 107 -11.82 -1.69 3.55
C LEU A 107 -10.43 -1.45 2.94
N LEU A 108 -9.83 -0.27 3.19
CA LEU A 108 -8.54 0.12 2.64
C LEU A 108 -7.41 -0.84 3.02
N GLY A 109 -7.44 -1.39 4.24
CA GLY A 109 -6.42 -2.35 4.69
C GLY A 109 -6.82 -3.83 4.55
N ASP A 110 -7.97 -4.14 3.96
CA ASP A 110 -8.53 -5.50 3.89
C ASP A 110 -8.56 -6.19 5.27
N TRP A 111 -9.04 -5.47 6.28
CA TRP A 111 -9.07 -5.93 7.65
C TRP A 111 -10.29 -6.83 7.90
N ALA A 112 -10.07 -8.07 8.32
CA ALA A 112 -11.15 -8.97 8.70
C ALA A 112 -11.84 -8.56 10.02
N SER A 113 -11.15 -7.79 10.88
CA SER A 113 -11.63 -7.37 12.20
C SER A 113 -11.26 -5.91 12.48
N PRO A 114 -11.89 -5.24 13.46
CA PRO A 114 -11.60 -3.85 13.82
C PRO A 114 -10.28 -3.66 14.60
N ALA A 115 -9.32 -4.59 14.48
CA ALA A 115 -8.05 -4.54 15.20
C ALA A 115 -7.21 -3.27 14.87
N PHE A 116 -7.48 -2.60 13.76
CA PHE A 116 -6.86 -1.33 13.40
C PHE A 116 -7.19 -0.18 14.36
N LYS A 117 -8.27 -0.29 15.15
CA LYS A 117 -8.68 0.70 16.14
C LYS A 117 -7.77 0.77 17.36
N ASN A 118 -6.92 -0.23 17.56
CA ASN A 118 -6.01 -0.31 18.71
C ASN A 118 -4.63 0.32 18.43
N TYR A 119 -4.48 1.07 17.33
CA TYR A 119 -3.18 1.60 16.87
C TYR A 119 -2.94 3.05 17.19
#